data_AF-A0A2A9CJH6-F1
#
_entry.id   AF-A0A2A9CJH6-F1
#
_cell.length_a   1.000
_cell.length_b   1.000
_cell.length_c   1.000
_cell.angle_alpha   90.00
_cell.angle_beta   90.00
_cell.angle_gamma   90.00
#
_symmetry.space_group_name_H-M   'P 1'
#
loop_
_entity.id
_entity.type
_entity.pdbx_description
1 polymer ?
#
loop_
_entity_poly.entity_id
_entity_poly.type
_entity_poly.pdbx_seq_one_letter_code
_entity_poly.pdbx_strand_id
1 'polypeptide(L)'
;MIDTSRPMVRIDVTNKIYGKFDQKAMNLYLNKEKIGRILFSDQGNRYELSDGYEFDQDKIYHYEQVLEQKAKYVEDCDLGWC
;
A
#
# COMPACT_ATOMS: atom_id res chain seq x y z
N MET A 1 -18.92 5.78 15.67
CA MET A 1 -19.04 6.93 14.76
C MET A 1 -17.71 7.08 14.07
N ILE A 2 -17.63 6.78 12.77
CA ILE A 2 -16.40 6.98 11.99
C ILE A 2 -16.45 8.44 11.55
N ASP A 3 -15.51 9.24 12.04
CA ASP A 3 -15.37 10.66 11.69
C ASP A 3 -14.96 10.76 10.21
N THR A 4 -15.91 11.16 9.36
CA THR A 4 -15.75 11.31 7.91
C THR A 4 -14.93 12.54 7.51
N SER A 5 -14.36 13.29 8.45
CA SER A 5 -13.73 14.59 8.20
C SER A 5 -12.22 14.53 7.93
N ARG A 6 -11.61 13.34 7.95
CA ARG A 6 -10.15 13.21 7.79
C ARG A 6 -9.77 13.14 6.31
N PRO A 7 -8.78 13.95 5.85
CA PRO A 7 -8.30 13.84 4.49
C PRO A 7 -7.68 12.46 4.27
N MET A 8 -8.06 11.82 3.17
CA MET A 8 -7.40 10.62 2.67
C MET A 8 -6.28 11.03 1.72
N VAL A 9 -5.10 10.43 1.89
CA VAL A 9 -3.96 10.64 1.00
C VAL A 9 -3.79 9.41 0.14
N ARG A 10 -3.57 9.64 -1.16
CA ARG A 10 -3.27 8.62 -2.15
C ARG A 10 -1.76 8.45 -2.26
N ILE A 11 -1.25 7.29 -1.91
CA ILE A 11 0.19 6.99 -1.85
C ILE A 11 0.52 5.93 -2.90
N ASP A 12 1.48 6.22 -3.79
CA ASP A 12 2.03 5.22 -4.72
C ASP A 12 2.88 4.21 -3.94
N VAL A 13 2.43 2.95 -3.94
CA VAL A 13 3.09 1.84 -3.24
C VAL A 13 3.68 0.81 -4.21
N THR A 14 3.65 1.09 -5.52
CA THR A 14 4.03 0.15 -6.59
C THR A 14 5.39 -0.52 -6.33
N ASN A 15 6.40 0.29 -5.99
CA ASN A 15 7.77 -0.20 -5.77
C ASN A 15 7.96 -0.95 -4.44
N LYS A 16 6.97 -0.93 -3.56
CA LYS A 16 6.99 -1.62 -2.26
C LYS A 16 6.29 -2.98 -2.31
N ILE A 17 5.61 -3.28 -3.40
CA ILE A 17 4.85 -4.51 -3.57
C ILE A 17 5.77 -5.64 -4.02
N TYR A 18 5.61 -6.81 -3.39
CA TYR A 18 6.22 -8.04 -3.88
C TYR A 18 5.14 -9.07 -4.25
N GLY A 19 5.41 -9.79 -5.33
CA GLY A 19 4.53 -10.82 -5.86
C GLY A 19 4.96 -12.23 -5.46
N LYS A 20 4.01 -13.09 -5.15
CA LYS A 20 4.22 -14.55 -5.09
C LYS A 20 3.30 -15.23 -6.10
N PHE A 21 3.90 -15.98 -7.01
CA PHE A 21 3.14 -16.81 -7.94
C PHE A 21 2.49 -17.98 -7.22
N ASP A 22 1.22 -18.23 -7.54
CA ASP A 22 0.45 -19.36 -7.04
C ASP A 22 -0.70 -19.67 -8.01
N GLN A 23 -0.78 -20.92 -8.49
CA GLN A 23 -1.92 -21.46 -9.24
C GLN A 23 -2.57 -20.50 -10.27
N LYS A 24 -1.77 -20.05 -11.26
CA LYS A 24 -2.18 -19.11 -12.33
C LYS A 24 -2.55 -17.69 -11.86
N ALA A 25 -2.22 -17.35 -10.63
CA ALA A 25 -2.33 -16.01 -10.08
C ALA A 25 -0.97 -15.52 -9.58
N MET A 26 -0.84 -14.21 -9.46
CA MET A 26 0.23 -13.57 -8.70
C MET A 26 -0.39 -12.90 -7.50
N ASN A 27 -0.18 -13.45 -6.31
CA ASN A 27 -0.59 -12.82 -5.06
C ASN A 27 0.32 -11.62 -4.77
N LEU A 28 -0.28 -10.47 -4.49
CA LEU A 28 0.42 -9.21 -4.23
C LEU A 28 0.47 -8.95 -2.73
N TYR A 29 1.63 -8.52 -2.26
CA TYR A 29 1.86 -8.24 -0.86
C TYR A 29 2.56 -6.91 -0.66
N LEU A 30 2.20 -6.21 0.41
CA LEU A 30 2.91 -5.06 0.93
C LEU A 30 3.38 -5.42 2.35
N ASN A 31 4.69 -5.31 2.62
CA ASN A 31 5.34 -5.76 3.85
C ASN A 31 5.17 -7.26 4.17
N LYS A 32 4.09 -7.66 4.84
CA LYS A 32 3.74 -9.07 5.15
C LYS A 32 2.26 -9.37 4.91
N GLU A 33 1.51 -8.38 4.44
CA GLU A 33 0.06 -8.46 4.26
C GLU A 33 -0.27 -8.69 2.79
N LYS A 34 -1.23 -9.57 2.51
CA LYS A 34 -1.74 -9.78 1.16
C LYS A 34 -2.70 -8.65 0.83
N ILE A 35 -2.34 -7.84 -0.16
CA ILE A 35 -3.13 -6.67 -0.60
C ILE A 35 -3.97 -6.94 -1.83
N GLY A 36 -3.83 -8.12 -2.43
CA GLY A 36 -4.59 -8.51 -3.61
C GLY A 36 -3.95 -9.62 -4.40
N ARG A 37 -4.37 -9.75 -5.66
CA ARG A 37 -3.81 -10.66 -6.65
C ARG A 37 -4.06 -10.20 -8.08
N ILE A 38 -3.21 -10.65 -8.98
CA ILE A 38 -3.39 -10.57 -10.43
C ILE A 38 -3.79 -11.96 -10.92
N LEU A 39 -4.90 -12.05 -11.65
CA LEU A 39 -5.34 -13.25 -12.35
C LEU A 39 -4.95 -13.11 -13.82
N PHE A 40 -4.15 -14.06 -14.31
CA PHE A 40 -3.73 -14.10 -15.70
C PHE A 40 -4.76 -14.87 -16.52
N SER A 41 -5.28 -14.24 -17.58
CA SER A 41 -6.23 -14.87 -18.51
C SER A 41 -5.91 -14.48 -19.95
N ASP A 42 -6.44 -15.26 -20.91
CA ASP A 42 -6.25 -14.99 -22.34
C ASP A 42 -6.91 -13.66 -22.80
N GLN A 43 -7.81 -13.11 -21.98
CA GLN A 43 -8.49 -11.82 -22.22
C GLN A 43 -7.78 -10.63 -21.56
N GLY A 44 -6.62 -10.88 -20.93
CA GLY A 44 -5.85 -9.90 -20.18
C GLY A 44 -5.79 -10.18 -18.68
N ASN A 45 -5.15 -9.27 -17.96
CA ASN A 45 -4.94 -9.38 -16.53
C ASN A 45 -6.13 -8.78 -15.77
N ARG A 46 -6.67 -9.54 -14.81
CA ARG A 46 -7.65 -9.00 -13.84
C ARG A 46 -6.98 -8.74 -12.51
N TYR A 47 -7.14 -7.52 -12.00
CA TYR A 47 -6.60 -7.09 -10.72
C TYR A 47 -7.71 -7.17 -9.67
N GLU A 48 -7.46 -7.92 -8.59
CA GLU A 48 -8.36 -8.00 -7.43
C GLU A 48 -7.58 -7.49 -6.22
N LEU A 49 -7.88 -6.26 -5.81
CA LEU A 49 -7.20 -5.58 -4.70
C LEU A 49 -8.12 -5.50 -3.47
N SER A 50 -7.52 -5.51 -2.28
CA SER A 50 -8.22 -5.29 -1.02
C SER A 50 -8.73 -3.86 -0.90
N ASP A 51 -9.69 -3.64 0.00
CA ASP A 51 -10.22 -2.30 0.28
C ASP A 51 -9.10 -1.31 0.64
N GLY A 52 -9.22 -0.08 0.14
CA GLY A 52 -8.20 0.96 0.31
C GLY A 52 -7.03 0.86 -0.67
N TYR A 53 -7.06 -0.07 -1.64
CA TYR A 53 -6.09 -0.14 -2.73
C TYR A 53 -6.76 0.06 -4.09
N GLU A 54 -6.01 0.67 -5.01
CA GLU A 54 -6.47 0.97 -6.37
C GLU A 54 -5.35 0.69 -7.38
N PHE A 55 -5.72 0.13 -8.53
CA PHE A 55 -4.84 0.01 -9.69
C PHE A 55 -5.21 1.07 -10.73
N ASP A 56 -4.25 1.93 -11.07
CA ASP A 56 -4.43 3.02 -12.02
C ASP A 56 -3.12 3.31 -12.75
N GLN A 57 -3.17 3.44 -14.09
CA GLN A 57 -2.01 3.70 -14.95
C GLN A 57 -0.77 2.85 -14.62
N ASP A 58 -0.94 1.53 -14.55
CA ASP A 58 0.12 0.55 -14.24
C ASP A 58 0.77 0.70 -12.85
N LYS A 59 0.10 1.42 -11.95
CA LYS A 59 0.53 1.65 -10.57
C LYS A 59 -0.51 1.18 -9.58
N ILE A 60 -0.04 0.83 -8.39
CA ILE A 60 -0.91 0.49 -7.26
C ILE A 60 -0.77 1.57 -6.19
N TYR A 61 -1.91 2.11 -5.79
CA TYR A 61 -2.02 3.14 -4.76
C TYR A 61 -2.72 2.60 -3.53
N HIS A 62 -2.36 3.15 -2.37
CA HIS A 62 -3.04 2.93 -1.10
C HIS A 62 -3.64 4.25 -0.59
N TYR A 63 -4.88 4.19 -0.08
CA TYR A 63 -5.56 5.32 0.54
C TYR A 63 -5.41 5.24 2.05
N GLU A 64 -4.57 6.11 2.61
CA GLU A 64 -4.37 6.22 4.06
C GLU A 64 -5.15 7.41 4.61
N GLN A 65 -5.78 7.24 5.77
CA GLN A 65 -6.24 8.39 6.54
C GLN A 65 -5.03 9.10 7.12
N VAL A 66 -4.93 10.43 6.91
CA VAL A 66 -3.93 11.23 7.61
C VAL A 66 -4.29 11.21 9.09
N LEU A 67 -3.65 10.31 9.83
CA LEU A 67 -3.42 10.54 11.24
C LEU A 67 -2.37 11.64 11.28
N GLU A 68 -2.64 12.74 11.98
CA GLU A 68 -1.58 13.66 12.41
C GLU A 68 -0.63 12.88 13.36
N GLN A 69 0.16 11.97 12.80
CA GLN A 69 1.30 11.42 13.48
C GLN A 69 2.32 12.54 13.43
N LYS A 70 2.43 13.27 14.55
CA LYS A 70 3.63 14.05 14.89
C LYS A 70 4.82 13.28 14.36
N ALA A 71 5.41 13.80 13.29
CA ALA A 71 6.62 13.25 12.74
C ALA A 71 7.64 13.27 13.88
N LYS A 72 7.89 12.10 14.48
CA LYS A 72 9.08 11.86 15.29
C LYS A 72 10.24 11.83 14.29
N TYR A 73 10.60 13.01 13.79
CA TYR A 73 11.99 13.28 13.45
C TYR A 73 12.72 13.23 14.79
N VAL A 74 13.26 12.06 15.12
CA VAL A 74 14.35 11.99 16.09
C VAL A 74 15.62 12.33 15.29
N GLU A 75 15.70 13.60 14.90
CA GLU A 75 16.96 14.22 14.51
C GLU A 75 17.28 15.23 15.59
N ASP A 76 17.74 14.72 16.73
CA ASP A 76 18.66 15.46 17.58
C ASP A 76 19.48 14.45 18.38
N CYS A 77 20.41 13.80 17.66
CA CYS A 77 21.48 13.00 18.23
C CYS A 77 22.71 13.88 18.53
N ASP A 78 22.50 15.15 18.93
CA ASP A 78 23.59 16.12 19.17
C ASP A 78 23.74 16.52 20.65
N LEU A 79 23.27 15.69 21.59
CA LEU A 79 23.60 15.82 23.01
C LEU A 79 24.27 14.57 23.58
N GLY A 80 25.26 14.03 22.86
CA GLY A 80 26.50 13.49 23.43
C GLY A 80 26.47 12.41 24.52
N TRP A 81 25.33 11.81 24.87
CA TRP A 81 25.23 10.70 25.83
C TRP A 81 24.05 9.81 25.46
N CYS A 82 24.34 8.75 24.70
CA CYS A 82 23.56 7.54 24.43
C CYS A 82 22.07 7.68 24.07
#